data_AF-A0A9W6Y111-F1
#
_entry.id   AF-A0A9W6Y111-F1
#
_cell.length_a   1.000
_cell.length_b   1.000
_cell.length_c   1.000
_cell.angle_alpha   90.00
_cell.angle_beta   90.00
_cell.angle_gamma   90.00
#
_symmetry.space_group_name_H-M   'P 1'
#
loop_
_entity.id
_entity.type
_entity.pdbx_description
1 polymer ?
#
loop_
_entity_poly.entity_id
_entity_poly.type
_entity_poly.pdbx_seq_one_letter_code
_entity_poly.pdbx_strand_id
1 'polypeptide(L)'
;MLGLYPPSAFDAYKKEKTHFSASIDAAVEQIHAACHGIGTDDDALVKLLGPLSPNERGLISLRYKELHGKTLRELVKSETSGDFGYLLQLICFTLPQAEAYIIFHAMKGAGTSDHLLYSVLMGRTNEEMSLLKKTYFEMYDTDLSVAISDEISGDFLAVIMKALQVKFNALPQSRARNSLMCMCCHFRNQRLTTSRRSTPRKRRRRTPSFSTRQARASGVPTRMPSSRSFCQARPSTSATSTRRTKRSTSMT
;
A
#
# COMPACT_ATOMS: atom_id res chain seq x y z
N MET A 1 -6.85 -23.02 2.14
CA MET A 1 -6.38 -21.62 2.27
C MET A 1 -6.51 -21.22 3.73
N LEU A 2 -5.62 -20.37 4.22
CA LEU A 2 -5.40 -20.17 5.67
C LEU A 2 -6.46 -19.30 6.37
N GLY A 3 -7.30 -18.56 5.63
CA GLY A 3 -8.36 -17.72 6.21
C GLY A 3 -7.79 -16.75 7.24
N LEU A 4 -6.84 -15.91 6.80
CA LEU A 4 -6.04 -15.04 7.67
C LEU A 4 -6.87 -13.91 8.27
N TYR A 5 -7.88 -13.43 7.55
CA TYR A 5 -8.73 -12.36 8.04
C TYR A 5 -9.94 -12.87 8.80
N PRO A 6 -10.28 -12.23 9.93
CA PRO A 6 -11.44 -12.61 10.69
C PRO A 6 -12.72 -12.21 9.95
N PRO A 7 -13.85 -12.88 10.23
CA PRO A 7 -15.15 -12.54 9.64
C PRO A 7 -15.49 -11.05 9.78
N SER A 8 -15.16 -10.44 10.92
CA SER A 8 -15.41 -9.02 11.20
C SER A 8 -14.77 -8.07 10.19
N ALA A 9 -13.61 -8.44 9.62
CA ALA A 9 -12.95 -7.64 8.59
C ALA A 9 -13.73 -7.66 7.26
N PHE A 10 -14.34 -8.80 6.92
CA PHE A 10 -15.19 -8.94 5.74
C PHE A 10 -16.56 -8.28 5.92
N ASP A 11 -17.13 -8.33 7.12
CA ASP A 11 -18.41 -7.70 7.42
C ASP A 11 -18.32 -6.17 7.29
N ALA A 12 -17.24 -5.59 7.83
CA ALA A 12 -16.91 -4.18 7.64
C ALA A 12 -16.72 -3.82 6.16
N TYR A 13 -16.11 -4.71 5.37
CA TYR A 13 -15.93 -4.52 3.93
C TYR A 13 -17.26 -4.55 3.16
N LYS A 14 -18.16 -5.48 3.50
CA LYS A 14 -19.49 -5.63 2.91
C LYS A 14 -20.47 -4.55 3.38
N LYS A 15 -20.07 -3.71 4.35
CA LYS A 15 -20.91 -2.71 5.01
C LYS A 15 -22.14 -3.33 5.69
N GLU A 16 -21.98 -4.55 6.19
CA GLU A 16 -23.01 -5.18 7.01
C GLU A 16 -22.97 -4.56 8.41
N LYS A 17 -24.13 -4.53 9.10
CA LYS A 17 -24.18 -3.99 10.46
C LYS A 17 -23.49 -4.95 11.41
N THR A 18 -22.33 -4.56 11.92
CA THR A 18 -21.61 -5.31 12.95
C THR A 18 -22.35 -5.21 14.29
N HIS A 19 -22.58 -6.35 14.95
CA HIS A 19 -23.15 -6.39 16.29
C HIS A 19 -22.04 -6.31 17.33
N PHE A 20 -22.10 -5.33 18.22
CA PHE A 20 -21.14 -5.17 19.32
C PHE A 20 -21.72 -5.75 20.62
N SER A 21 -20.93 -6.55 21.33
CA SER A 21 -21.31 -7.03 22.67
C SER A 21 -21.02 -5.97 23.74
N ALA A 22 -21.72 -6.03 24.86
CA ALA A 22 -21.47 -5.13 25.99
C ALA A 22 -20.02 -5.18 26.51
N SER A 23 -19.33 -6.33 26.34
CA SER A 23 -17.91 -6.47 26.67
C SER A 23 -17.00 -5.61 25.79
N ILE A 24 -17.32 -5.46 24.50
CA ILE A 24 -16.54 -4.63 23.57
C ILE A 24 -16.73 -3.15 23.91
N ASP A 25 -17.96 -2.74 24.24
CA ASP A 25 -18.25 -1.37 24.67
C ASP A 25 -17.51 -1.03 25.98
N ALA A 26 -17.53 -1.96 26.95
CA ALA A 26 -16.78 -1.79 28.19
C ALA A 26 -15.26 -1.70 27.95
N ALA A 27 -14.70 -2.53 27.06
CA ALA A 27 -13.28 -2.48 26.71
C ALA A 27 -12.90 -1.16 26.03
N VAL A 28 -13.75 -0.63 25.15
CA VAL A 28 -13.54 0.67 24.50
C VAL A 28 -13.47 1.79 25.53
N GLU A 29 -14.43 1.85 26.45
CA GLU A 29 -14.46 2.88 27.50
C GLU A 29 -13.26 2.76 28.46
N GLN A 30 -12.85 1.53 28.80
CA GLN A 30 -11.65 1.29 29.62
C GLN A 30 -10.38 1.77 28.92
N ILE A 31 -10.23 1.52 27.62
CA ILE A 31 -9.10 2.02 26.83
C ILE A 31 -9.13 3.54 26.76
N HIS A 32 -10.31 4.14 26.58
CA HIS A 32 -10.46 5.60 26.57
C HIS A 32 -10.06 6.21 27.91
N ALA A 33 -10.53 5.62 29.03
CA ALA A 33 -10.21 6.06 30.38
C ALA A 33 -8.71 5.93 30.71
N ALA A 34 -8.05 4.85 30.25
CA ALA A 34 -6.61 4.65 30.45
C ALA A 34 -5.73 5.70 29.73
N CYS A 35 -6.29 6.34 28.69
CA CYS A 35 -5.66 7.40 27.92
C CYS A 35 -6.18 8.80 28.30
N HIS A 36 -7.03 8.91 29.32
CA HIS A 36 -7.63 10.18 29.70
C HIS A 36 -6.82 10.86 30.81
N GLY A 37 -6.24 12.03 30.51
CA GLY A 37 -5.52 12.84 31.50
C GLY A 37 -4.16 13.30 31.00
N ILE A 38 -3.27 13.65 31.94
CA ILE A 38 -1.86 13.96 31.63
C ILE A 38 -1.07 12.66 31.78
N GLY A 39 -0.65 12.10 30.65
CA GLY A 39 0.04 10.82 30.58
C GLY A 39 -0.91 9.65 30.32
N THR A 40 -0.33 8.46 30.21
CA THR A 40 -1.03 7.23 29.81
C THR A 40 -0.67 6.12 30.77
N ASP A 41 -1.64 5.29 31.15
CA ASP A 41 -1.38 4.08 31.92
C ASP A 41 -1.00 2.92 30.97
N ASP A 42 0.30 2.83 30.65
CA ASP A 42 0.86 1.84 29.73
C ASP A 42 0.58 0.40 30.19
N ASP A 43 0.63 0.14 31.50
CA ASP A 43 0.39 -1.19 32.07
C ASP A 43 -1.07 -1.60 31.94
N ALA A 44 -2.00 -0.66 32.15
CA ALA A 44 -3.41 -0.89 31.91
C ALA A 44 -3.67 -1.18 30.43
N LEU A 45 -3.07 -0.40 29.52
CA LEU A 45 -3.25 -0.58 28.08
C LEU A 45 -2.75 -1.95 27.59
N VAL A 46 -1.60 -2.42 28.09
CA VAL A 46 -1.08 -3.76 27.79
C VAL A 46 -1.98 -4.87 28.34
N LYS A 47 -2.52 -4.71 29.56
CA LYS A 47 -3.45 -5.69 30.15
C LYS A 47 -4.78 -5.76 29.41
N LEU A 48 -5.25 -4.64 28.87
CA LEU A 48 -6.49 -4.57 28.09
C LEU A 48 -6.30 -5.12 26.69
N LEU A 49 -5.25 -4.72 25.97
CA LEU A 49 -5.04 -5.12 24.56
C LEU A 49 -4.35 -6.48 24.38
N GLY A 50 -3.48 -6.85 25.32
CA GLY A 50 -2.67 -8.07 25.29
C GLY A 50 -3.48 -9.35 25.07
N PRO A 51 -4.49 -9.66 25.89
CA PRO A 51 -5.22 -10.94 25.82
C PRO A 51 -6.27 -10.99 24.70
N LEU A 52 -6.61 -9.86 24.07
CA LEU A 52 -7.67 -9.80 23.07
C LEU A 52 -7.29 -10.54 21.78
N SER A 53 -8.25 -11.27 21.24
CA SER A 53 -8.14 -11.90 19.93
C SER A 53 -8.10 -10.85 18.79
N PRO A 54 -7.55 -11.18 17.61
CA PRO A 54 -7.59 -10.30 16.45
C PRO A 54 -9.01 -9.84 16.06
N ASN A 55 -10.01 -10.69 16.29
CA ASN A 55 -11.41 -10.38 16.02
C ASN A 55 -11.92 -9.28 16.96
N GLU A 56 -11.67 -9.45 18.27
CA GLU A 56 -12.07 -8.48 19.29
C GLU A 56 -11.35 -7.15 19.09
N ARG A 57 -10.06 -7.16 18.79
CA ARG A 57 -9.29 -5.94 18.46
C ARG A 57 -9.89 -5.21 17.26
N GLY A 58 -10.28 -5.95 16.22
CA GLY A 58 -10.95 -5.38 15.06
C GLY A 58 -12.30 -4.74 15.42
N LEU A 59 -13.11 -5.42 16.24
CA LEU A 59 -14.40 -4.89 16.71
C LEU A 59 -14.22 -3.64 17.59
N ILE A 60 -13.25 -3.65 18.50
CA ILE A 60 -12.91 -2.50 19.35
C ILE A 60 -12.46 -1.32 18.50
N SER A 61 -11.59 -1.54 17.50
CA SER A 61 -11.15 -0.46 16.61
C SER A 61 -12.32 0.17 15.83
N LEU A 62 -13.29 -0.64 15.39
CA LEU A 62 -14.49 -0.14 14.71
C LEU A 62 -15.39 0.62 15.69
N ARG A 63 -15.65 0.01 16.86
CA ARG A 63 -16.54 0.56 17.88
C ARG A 63 -16.02 1.86 18.50
N TYR A 64 -14.72 1.96 18.72
CA TYR A 64 -14.06 3.16 19.23
C TYR A 64 -14.30 4.37 18.31
N LYS A 65 -14.24 4.14 16.99
CA LYS A 65 -14.53 5.18 15.99
C LYS A 65 -16.00 5.62 16.02
N GLU A 66 -16.92 4.71 16.28
CA GLU A 66 -18.35 5.02 16.41
C GLU A 66 -18.66 5.83 17.67
N LEU A 67 -18.06 5.47 18.81
CA LEU A 67 -18.36 6.08 20.11
C LEU A 67 -17.67 7.44 20.30
N HIS A 68 -16.40 7.56 19.93
CA HIS A 68 -15.58 8.76 20.20
C HIS A 68 -15.28 9.59 18.95
N GLY A 69 -15.67 9.15 17.75
CA GLY A 69 -15.46 9.88 16.49
C GLY A 69 -13.99 10.01 16.05
N LYS A 70 -13.05 9.37 16.76
CA LYS A 70 -11.62 9.34 16.45
C LYS A 70 -11.16 7.89 16.26
N THR A 71 -10.12 7.65 15.47
CA THR A 71 -9.62 6.27 15.33
C THR A 71 -8.81 5.87 16.56
N LEU A 72 -8.91 4.60 16.98
CA LEU A 72 -8.15 4.09 18.13
C LEU A 72 -6.64 4.29 17.95
N ARG A 73 -6.16 4.13 16.71
CA ARG A 73 -4.77 4.36 16.33
C ARG A 73 -4.33 5.81 16.57
N GLU A 74 -5.18 6.79 16.27
CA GLU A 74 -4.85 8.21 16.50
C GLU A 74 -4.67 8.50 17.99
N LEU A 75 -5.54 7.95 18.84
CA LEU A 75 -5.39 8.04 20.30
C LEU A 75 -4.06 7.44 20.75
N VAL A 76 -3.81 6.18 20.40
CA VAL A 76 -2.58 5.48 20.82
C VAL A 76 -1.33 6.19 20.32
N LYS A 77 -1.37 6.76 19.11
CA LYS A 77 -0.26 7.52 18.54
C LYS A 77 0.00 8.85 19.26
N SER A 78 -1.02 9.49 19.84
CA SER A 78 -0.80 10.72 20.63
C SER A 78 -0.26 10.43 22.01
N GLU A 79 -0.62 9.28 22.58
CA GLU A 79 -0.28 8.88 23.94
C GLU A 79 1.09 8.19 24.04
N THR A 80 1.44 7.36 23.06
CA THR A 80 2.61 6.48 23.14
C THR A 80 3.69 6.85 22.12
N SER A 81 4.94 6.54 22.45
CA SER A 81 6.10 6.84 21.61
C SER A 81 7.10 5.67 21.55
N GLY A 82 8.08 5.79 20.65
CA GLY A 82 9.11 4.76 20.45
C GLY A 82 8.56 3.43 19.91
N ASP A 83 9.32 2.36 20.13
CA ASP A 83 8.99 1.02 19.64
C ASP A 83 7.73 0.44 20.30
N PHE A 84 7.50 0.81 21.57
CA PHE A 84 6.29 0.43 22.30
C PHE A 84 5.04 1.00 21.63
N GLY A 85 5.04 2.31 21.34
CA GLY A 85 3.91 2.95 20.65
C GLY A 85 3.72 2.44 19.23
N TYR A 86 4.80 2.05 18.54
CA TYR A 86 4.70 1.41 17.22
C TYR A 86 4.00 0.05 17.29
N LEU A 87 4.36 -0.79 18.25
CA LEU A 87 3.71 -2.09 18.47
C LEU A 87 2.22 -1.93 18.83
N LEU A 88 1.89 -1.00 19.72
CA LEU A 88 0.50 -0.76 20.11
C LEU A 88 -0.35 -0.26 18.95
N GLN A 89 0.19 0.65 18.13
CA GLN A 89 -0.51 1.09 16.90
C GLN A 89 -0.82 -0.09 15.98
N LEU A 90 0.12 -1.04 15.81
CA LEU A 90 -0.09 -2.24 15.01
C LEU A 90 -1.20 -3.13 15.58
N ILE A 91 -1.27 -3.27 16.90
CA ILE A 91 -2.28 -4.08 17.60
C ILE A 91 -3.68 -3.45 17.51
N CYS A 92 -3.76 -2.12 17.45
CA CYS A 92 -5.02 -1.38 17.36
C CYS A 92 -5.62 -1.36 15.95
N PHE A 93 -4.88 -1.76 14.92
CA PHE A 93 -5.42 -1.87 13.58
C PHE A 93 -6.29 -3.12 13.42
N THR A 94 -7.28 -3.03 12.52
CA THR A 94 -7.82 -4.26 11.91
C THR A 94 -6.74 -4.96 11.09
N LEU A 95 -6.76 -6.29 10.96
CA LEU A 95 -5.71 -7.02 10.24
C LEU A 95 -5.43 -6.49 8.81
N PRO A 96 -6.43 -6.16 7.97
CA PRO A 96 -6.16 -5.58 6.65
C PRO A 96 -5.47 -4.22 6.72
N GLN A 97 -5.80 -3.39 7.72
CA GLN A 97 -5.16 -2.09 7.92
C GLN A 97 -3.72 -2.25 8.43
N ALA A 98 -3.47 -3.21 9.33
CA ALA A 98 -2.14 -3.51 9.83
C ALA A 98 -1.23 -3.96 8.68
N GLU A 99 -1.72 -4.83 7.80
CA GLU A 99 -0.98 -5.30 6.63
C GLU A 99 -0.74 -4.19 5.60
N ALA A 100 -1.76 -3.37 5.31
CA ALA A 100 -1.59 -2.19 4.46
C ALA A 100 -0.53 -1.22 5.04
N TYR A 101 -0.52 -1.07 6.37
CA TYR A 101 0.48 -0.28 7.08
C TYR A 101 1.89 -0.87 6.97
N ILE A 102 2.04 -2.18 7.15
CA ILE A 102 3.32 -2.89 6.96
C ILE A 102 3.82 -2.72 5.52
N ILE A 103 2.95 -2.88 4.52
CA ILE A 103 3.32 -2.70 3.11
C ILE A 103 3.82 -1.29 2.86
N PHE A 104 3.05 -0.27 3.29
CA PHE A 104 3.43 1.12 3.09
C PHE A 104 4.79 1.44 3.73
N HIS A 105 5.02 0.96 4.96
CA HIS A 105 6.29 1.15 5.65
C HIS A 105 7.44 0.35 5.05
N ALA A 106 7.17 -0.80 4.43
CA ALA A 106 8.17 -1.59 3.69
C ALA A 106 8.63 -0.90 2.40
N MET A 107 7.79 -0.05 1.80
CA MET A 107 8.10 0.79 0.63
C MET A 107 8.70 2.14 1.01
N LYS A 108 8.46 2.60 2.24
CA LYS A 108 8.87 3.93 2.67
C LYS A 108 10.37 3.96 2.99
N GLY A 109 11.18 4.53 2.11
CA GLY A 109 12.58 4.86 2.42
C GLY A 109 13.52 4.71 1.24
N ALA A 110 14.82 4.74 1.52
CA ALA A 110 15.84 4.40 0.54
C ALA A 110 15.98 2.88 0.47
N GLY A 111 15.26 2.27 -0.48
CA GLY A 111 15.21 0.82 -0.67
C GLY A 111 13.94 0.19 -0.10
N THR A 112 13.69 -1.06 -0.49
CA THR A 112 12.45 -1.77 -0.24
C THR A 112 12.71 -3.02 0.60
N SER A 113 11.84 -3.29 1.58
CA SER A 113 11.91 -4.52 2.38
C SER A 113 11.18 -5.67 1.69
N ASP A 114 11.77 -6.21 0.62
CA ASP A 114 11.18 -7.22 -0.28
C ASP A 114 10.60 -8.43 0.44
N HIS A 115 11.27 -8.92 1.50
CA HIS A 115 10.81 -10.06 2.28
C HIS A 115 9.48 -9.78 2.99
N LEU A 116 9.30 -8.57 3.53
CA LEU A 116 8.03 -8.19 4.18
C LEU A 116 6.92 -8.13 3.15
N LEU A 117 7.18 -7.55 1.99
CA LEU A 117 6.18 -7.49 0.93
C LEU A 117 5.75 -8.87 0.45
N TYR A 118 6.73 -9.74 0.15
CA TYR A 118 6.48 -11.11 -0.27
C TYR A 118 5.65 -11.88 0.78
N SER A 119 6.00 -11.74 2.06
CA SER A 119 5.32 -12.46 3.15
C SER A 119 3.86 -12.07 3.33
N VAL A 120 3.51 -10.81 3.05
CA VAL A 120 2.14 -10.33 3.18
C VAL A 120 1.30 -10.70 1.96
N LEU A 121 1.85 -10.52 0.76
CA LEU A 121 1.09 -10.68 -0.50
C LEU A 121 0.89 -12.14 -0.91
N MET A 122 1.84 -13.01 -0.61
CA MET A 122 1.80 -14.40 -1.06
C MET A 122 0.92 -15.27 -0.16
N GLY A 123 0.26 -16.27 -0.76
CA GLY A 123 -0.58 -17.22 -0.03
C GLY A 123 -1.98 -16.73 0.36
N ARG A 124 -2.40 -15.55 -0.14
CA ARG A 124 -3.72 -14.97 0.10
C ARG A 124 -4.79 -15.52 -0.82
N THR A 125 -6.03 -15.53 -0.32
CA THR A 125 -7.22 -15.74 -1.14
C THR A 125 -7.50 -14.52 -2.03
N ASN A 126 -8.25 -14.71 -3.11
CA ASN A 126 -8.70 -13.61 -3.97
C ASN A 126 -9.56 -12.58 -3.21
N GLU A 127 -10.36 -13.04 -2.24
CA GLU A 127 -11.23 -12.18 -1.43
C GLU A 127 -10.40 -11.32 -0.46
N GLU A 128 -9.46 -11.93 0.26
CA GLU A 128 -8.53 -11.21 1.15
C GLU A 128 -7.68 -10.20 0.37
N MET A 129 -7.19 -10.57 -0.82
CA MET A 129 -6.42 -9.67 -1.67
C MET A 129 -7.26 -8.47 -2.14
N SER A 130 -8.54 -8.70 -2.45
CA SER A 130 -9.46 -7.61 -2.81
C SER A 130 -9.72 -6.67 -1.64
N LEU A 131 -9.90 -7.24 -0.44
CA LEU A 131 -10.05 -6.47 0.79
C LEU A 131 -8.81 -5.62 1.07
N LEU A 132 -7.62 -6.23 1.03
CA LEU A 132 -6.35 -5.54 1.25
C LEU A 132 -6.13 -4.40 0.26
N LYS A 133 -6.41 -4.60 -1.03
CA LYS A 133 -6.32 -3.55 -2.06
C LYS A 133 -7.21 -2.35 -1.74
N LYS A 134 -8.47 -2.61 -1.35
CA LYS A 134 -9.40 -1.55 -0.99
C LYS A 134 -8.97 -0.82 0.28
N THR A 135 -8.57 -1.54 1.33
CA THR A 135 -8.09 -0.95 2.57
C THR A 135 -6.83 -0.11 2.35
N TYR A 136 -5.90 -0.57 1.52
CA TYR A 136 -4.71 0.19 1.15
C TYR A 136 -5.07 1.50 0.44
N PHE A 137 -6.00 1.44 -0.52
CA PHE A 137 -6.50 2.62 -1.20
C PHE A 137 -7.20 3.60 -0.23
N GLU A 138 -8.03 3.10 0.69
CA GLU A 138 -8.69 3.94 1.71
C GLU A 138 -7.71 4.62 2.68
N MET A 139 -6.54 4.04 2.92
CA MET A 139 -5.53 4.58 3.84
C MET A 139 -4.55 5.55 3.18
N TYR A 140 -4.21 5.34 1.90
CA TYR A 140 -3.11 6.04 1.22
C TYR A 140 -3.50 6.66 -0.14
N ASP A 141 -4.77 6.58 -0.53
CA ASP A 141 -5.32 7.11 -1.79
C ASP A 141 -4.55 6.68 -3.05
N THR A 142 -3.86 5.53 -2.97
CA THR A 142 -3.01 5.00 -4.03
C THR A 142 -3.35 3.52 -4.26
N ASP A 143 -3.46 3.10 -5.50
CA ASP A 143 -3.67 1.69 -5.82
C ASP A 143 -2.46 0.85 -5.38
N LEU A 144 -2.70 -0.21 -4.61
CA LEU A 144 -1.64 -1.12 -4.13
C LEU A 144 -0.78 -1.67 -5.28
N SER A 145 -1.38 -1.92 -6.44
CA SER A 145 -0.65 -2.46 -7.60
C SER A 145 0.29 -1.43 -8.21
N VAL A 146 -0.07 -0.14 -8.17
CA VAL A 146 0.76 0.98 -8.64
C VAL A 146 1.89 1.22 -7.65
N ALA A 147 1.57 1.28 -6.36
CA ALA A 147 2.58 1.45 -5.30
C ALA A 147 3.68 0.38 -5.37
N ILE A 148 3.33 -0.88 -5.66
CA ILE A 148 4.31 -1.96 -5.78
C ILE A 148 5.12 -1.86 -7.08
N SER A 149 4.51 -1.44 -8.20
CA SER A 149 5.22 -1.31 -9.47
C SER A 149 6.25 -0.18 -9.48
N ASP A 150 6.07 0.81 -8.62
CA ASP A 150 7.00 1.93 -8.50
C ASP A 150 8.22 1.57 -7.64
N GLU A 151 8.07 0.60 -6.73
CA GLU A 151 9.11 0.18 -5.77
C GLU A 151 9.96 -0.99 -6.26
N ILE A 152 9.34 -1.93 -6.99
CA ILE A 152 9.98 -3.18 -7.39
C ILE A 152 10.04 -3.28 -8.91
N SER A 153 11.13 -3.86 -9.42
CA SER A 153 11.34 -4.09 -10.85
C SER A 153 11.80 -5.52 -11.16
N GLY A 154 11.83 -5.87 -12.45
CA GLY A 154 12.31 -7.17 -12.92
C GLY A 154 11.33 -8.33 -12.71
N ASP A 155 11.87 -9.55 -12.64
CA ASP A 155 11.08 -10.78 -12.57
C ASP A 155 10.29 -10.89 -11.26
N PHE A 156 10.80 -10.33 -10.17
CA PHE A 156 10.13 -10.32 -8.88
C PHE A 156 8.81 -9.54 -8.94
N LEU A 157 8.81 -8.37 -9.60
CA LEU A 157 7.59 -7.62 -9.87
C LEU A 157 6.59 -8.46 -10.68
N ALA A 158 7.05 -9.17 -11.71
CA ALA A 158 6.17 -9.97 -12.56
C ALA A 158 5.42 -11.04 -11.74
N VAL A 159 6.10 -11.71 -10.80
CA VAL A 159 5.48 -12.70 -9.90
C VAL A 159 4.44 -12.05 -8.98
N ILE A 160 4.79 -10.95 -8.33
CA ILE A 160 3.87 -10.25 -7.42
C ILE A 160 2.66 -9.72 -8.18
N MET A 161 2.85 -9.11 -9.34
CA MET A 161 1.76 -8.61 -10.17
C MET A 161 0.80 -9.72 -10.62
N LYS A 162 1.31 -10.95 -10.83
CA LYS A 162 0.45 -12.11 -11.07
C LYS A 162 -0.32 -12.56 -9.82
N ALA A 163 0.28 -12.51 -8.64
CA ALA A 163 -0.41 -12.79 -7.39
C ALA A 163 -1.50 -11.74 -7.08
N LEU A 164 -1.26 -10.47 -7.45
CA LEU A 164 -2.23 -9.38 -7.32
C LEU A 164 -3.38 -9.45 -8.34
N GLN A 165 -3.27 -10.25 -9.41
CA GLN A 165 -4.35 -10.43 -10.38
C GLN A 165 -5.48 -11.26 -9.75
N VAL A 166 -6.32 -10.57 -8.98
CA VAL A 166 -7.60 -11.10 -8.52
C VAL A 166 -8.42 -11.43 -9.77
N LYS A 167 -8.63 -12.72 -10.03
CA LYS A 167 -9.73 -13.11 -10.92
C LYS A 167 -11.00 -12.66 -10.21
N PHE A 168 -11.63 -11.61 -10.71
CA PHE A 168 -12.95 -11.21 -10.28
C PHE A 168 -13.90 -12.35 -10.68
N ASN A 169 -14.08 -13.34 -9.79
CA ASN A 169 -15.29 -14.14 -9.86
C ASN A 169 -16.39 -13.14 -9.58
N ALA A 170 -17.08 -12.76 -10.65
CA ALA A 170 -18.19 -11.84 -10.59
C ALA A 170 -19.13 -12.32 -9.49
N LEU A 171 -19.17 -11.57 -8.39
CA LEU A 171 -20.36 -11.54 -7.54
C LEU A 171 -21.55 -11.32 -8.49
N PRO A 172 -22.69 -12.01 -8.32
CA PRO A 172 -23.87 -11.69 -9.10
C PRO A 172 -24.22 -10.23 -8.81
N GLN A 173 -23.90 -9.34 -9.75
CA GLN A 173 -24.27 -7.94 -9.70
C GLN A 173 -25.79 -7.87 -9.79
N SER A 174 -26.45 -7.70 -8.64
CA SER A 174 -27.71 -6.96 -8.63
C SER A 174 -27.38 -5.56 -9.14
N ARG A 175 -27.88 -5.30 -10.34
CA ARG A 175 -27.72 -4.06 -11.10
C ARG A 175 -27.89 -2.81 -10.22
N ALA A 176 -26.86 -1.98 -10.18
CA ALA A 176 -27.00 -0.54 -10.33
C ALA A 176 -25.69 0.04 -10.86
N ARG A 177 -25.62 0.24 -12.18
CA ARG A 177 -24.57 1.04 -12.81
C ARG A 177 -24.84 2.50 -12.45
N ASN A 178 -23.83 3.19 -11.92
CA ASN A 178 -23.57 4.59 -12.26
C ASN A 178 -22.07 4.86 -12.16
N SER A 179 -21.42 4.64 -13.30
CA SER A 179 -20.30 5.40 -13.88
C SER A 179 -19.60 6.43 -12.97
N LEU A 180 -18.37 6.11 -12.56
CA LEU A 180 -17.25 7.06 -12.60
C LEU A 180 -16.01 6.33 -13.10
N MET A 181 -15.90 6.26 -14.43
CA MET A 181 -14.71 5.75 -15.12
C MET A 181 -13.60 6.81 -15.00
N CYS A 182 -12.43 6.34 -14.54
CA CYS A 182 -11.19 7.10 -14.41
C CYS A 182 -10.88 7.90 -15.69
N MET A 183 -10.76 9.23 -15.53
CA MET A 183 -10.64 10.22 -16.60
C MET A 183 -9.23 10.29 -17.25
N CYS A 184 -8.30 9.40 -16.91
CA CYS A 184 -6.92 9.47 -17.42
C CYS A 184 -6.69 8.81 -18.79
N CYS A 185 -7.59 7.96 -19.28
CA CYS A 185 -7.27 7.11 -20.45
C CYS A 185 -7.85 7.59 -21.81
N HIS A 186 -8.56 8.73 -21.88
CA HIS A 186 -9.33 9.09 -23.10
C HIS A 186 -8.75 10.19 -24.00
N PHE A 187 -7.62 10.83 -23.64
CA PHE A 187 -7.15 11.99 -24.41
C PHE A 187 -6.23 11.71 -25.61
N ARG A 188 -5.91 10.43 -25.91
CA ARG A 188 -4.97 10.09 -27.00
C ARG A 188 -5.61 9.70 -28.33
N ASN A 189 -6.94 9.74 -28.48
CA ASN A 189 -7.59 9.26 -29.70
C ASN A 189 -8.63 10.20 -30.36
N GLN A 190 -8.55 11.52 -30.12
CA GLN A 190 -9.45 12.51 -30.76
C GLN A 190 -8.69 13.61 -31.51
N ARG A 191 -7.60 13.29 -32.21
CA ARG A 191 -6.99 14.24 -33.16
C ARG A 191 -6.88 13.72 -34.59
N LEU A 192 -7.84 12.87 -34.98
CA LEU A 192 -8.11 12.52 -36.37
C LEU A 192 -9.62 12.39 -36.53
N THR A 193 -10.32 13.52 -36.73
CA THR A 193 -11.50 13.65 -37.60
C THR A 193 -12.12 15.03 -37.38
N THR A 194 -12.69 15.57 -38.45
CA THR A 194 -13.45 16.82 -38.57
C THR A 194 -12.64 18.09 -38.92
N SER A 195 -12.49 18.33 -40.22
CA SER A 195 -13.01 19.58 -40.80
C SER A 195 -13.28 19.43 -42.31
N ARG A 196 -14.59 19.28 -42.57
CA ARG A 196 -15.43 19.77 -43.68
C ARG A 196 -14.94 19.79 -45.14
N ARG A 197 -15.72 19.05 -45.96
CA ARG A 197 -15.91 19.20 -47.40
C ARG A 197 -16.64 20.51 -47.76
N SER A 198 -16.19 21.17 -48.83
CA SER A 198 -17.01 22.04 -49.69
C SER A 198 -16.81 21.67 -51.17
N THR A 199 -17.83 21.93 -51.97
CA THR A 199 -18.26 21.33 -53.26
C THR A 199 -17.42 21.69 -54.52
N PRO A 200 -17.67 21.04 -55.70
CA PRO A 200 -16.70 20.95 -56.80
C PRO A 200 -16.90 22.00 -57.90
N ARG A 201 -15.80 22.43 -58.56
CA ARG A 201 -15.85 23.19 -59.82
C ARG A 201 -14.80 22.66 -60.81
N LYS A 202 -15.28 22.19 -61.96
CA LYS A 202 -14.49 21.73 -63.12
C LYS A 202 -13.67 22.89 -63.74
N ARG A 203 -12.39 22.68 -64.05
CA ARG A 203 -11.85 22.75 -65.43
C ARG A 203 -10.32 22.59 -65.52
N ARG A 204 -9.96 21.76 -66.52
CA ARG A 204 -8.81 21.81 -67.45
C ARG A 204 -7.41 21.38 -67.00
N ARG A 205 -7.00 20.29 -67.65
CA ARG A 205 -5.65 19.78 -67.91
C ARG A 205 -4.66 20.88 -68.32
N ARG A 206 -3.41 20.75 -67.86
CA ARG A 206 -2.17 20.96 -68.62
C ARG A 206 -1.01 20.31 -67.86
N THR A 207 -0.35 19.33 -68.48
CA THR A 207 1.03 18.91 -68.18
C THR A 207 1.99 20.02 -68.68
N PRO A 208 3.23 20.13 -68.16
CA PRO A 208 4.34 19.38 -68.75
C PRO A 208 5.52 18.99 -67.81
N SER A 209 6.13 17.84 -68.15
CA SER A 209 7.55 17.45 -68.21
C SER A 209 8.68 18.09 -67.34
N PHE A 210 9.56 17.18 -66.88
CA PHE A 210 11.04 17.23 -66.83
C PHE A 210 11.75 18.21 -65.86
N SER A 211 12.46 17.69 -64.87
CA SER A 211 13.90 17.32 -64.99
C SER A 211 14.56 17.18 -63.62
N THR A 212 15.52 16.25 -63.58
CA THR A 212 16.36 15.84 -62.48
C THR A 212 17.38 16.93 -62.12
N ARG A 213 17.58 17.21 -60.83
CA ARG A 213 18.82 17.84 -60.35
C ARG A 213 19.24 17.26 -59.01
N GLN A 214 20.33 16.50 -59.05
CA GLN A 214 21.14 16.10 -57.90
C GLN A 214 21.73 17.34 -57.23
N ALA A 215 21.75 17.35 -55.91
CA ALA A 215 22.65 18.20 -55.13
C ALA A 215 23.27 17.35 -54.01
N ARG A 216 24.60 17.27 -54.08
CA ARG A 216 25.50 16.70 -53.08
C ARG A 216 25.48 17.58 -51.81
N ALA A 217 25.57 16.97 -50.64
CA ALA A 217 26.17 17.62 -49.48
C ALA A 217 26.86 16.57 -48.59
N SER A 218 28.15 16.82 -48.40
CA SER A 218 29.17 16.17 -47.58
C SER A 218 28.95 16.34 -46.07
N GLY A 219 29.47 15.40 -45.27
CA GLY A 219 29.76 15.64 -43.85
C GLY A 219 29.70 14.40 -42.96
N VAL A 220 30.87 13.86 -42.62
CA VAL A 220 31.18 12.75 -41.69
C VAL A 220 31.71 13.39 -40.37
N PRO A 221 32.06 12.66 -39.29
CA PRO A 221 31.33 11.80 -38.33
C PRO A 221 31.42 12.36 -36.87
N THR A 222 30.93 11.60 -35.87
CA THR A 222 31.61 11.19 -34.60
C THR A 222 30.55 10.77 -33.57
N ARG A 223 30.50 9.52 -33.06
CA ARG A 223 31.37 8.76 -32.13
C ARG A 223 30.95 8.93 -30.65
N MET A 224 30.49 7.81 -30.09
CA MET A 224 30.19 7.51 -28.68
C MET A 224 31.40 7.70 -27.74
N PRO A 225 31.14 7.86 -26.42
CA PRO A 225 31.96 7.27 -25.34
C PRO A 225 31.07 6.35 -24.47
N SER A 226 31.36 5.08 -24.15
CA SER A 226 32.50 4.39 -23.50
C SER A 226 32.81 4.82 -22.06
N SER A 227 32.24 4.07 -21.11
CA SER A 227 32.86 3.47 -19.91
C SER A 227 33.84 4.29 -19.06
N ARG A 228 33.48 4.52 -17.79
CA ARG A 228 34.42 4.53 -16.66
C ARG A 228 33.81 3.90 -15.40
N SER A 229 34.38 2.77 -15.04
CA SER A 229 34.40 2.15 -13.71
C SER A 229 35.50 2.82 -12.86
N PHE A 230 35.23 3.11 -11.58
CA PHE A 230 36.20 2.95 -10.48
C PHE A 230 35.57 3.26 -9.10
N CYS A 231 36.20 2.69 -8.07
CA CYS A 231 36.03 2.89 -6.61
C CYS A 231 35.14 1.87 -5.88
N GLN A 232 35.77 0.74 -5.56
CA GLN A 232 35.49 -0.07 -4.38
C GLN A 232 36.05 0.62 -3.12
N ALA A 233 35.32 0.56 -2.01
CA ALA A 233 35.86 0.73 -0.67
C ALA A 233 35.27 -0.36 0.25
N ARG A 234 36.15 -1.12 0.90
CA ARG A 234 35.86 -2.12 1.93
C ARG A 234 35.62 -1.44 3.29
N PRO A 235 34.96 -2.12 4.23
CA PRO A 235 35.34 -2.01 5.64
C PRO A 235 35.98 -3.28 6.18
N SER A 236 36.96 -3.05 7.06
CA SER A 236 37.76 -4.00 7.83
C SER A 236 37.04 -4.58 9.04
N THR A 237 37.40 -5.82 9.36
CA THR A 237 37.07 -6.62 10.54
C THR A 237 37.71 -6.12 11.85
N SER A 238 37.03 -6.35 12.97
CA SER A 238 37.50 -6.56 14.38
C SER A 238 36.49 -5.91 15.36
N ALA A 239 36.17 -6.38 16.57
CA ALA A 239 36.62 -7.50 17.38
C ALA A 239 35.51 -7.90 18.37
N THR A 240 35.50 -9.17 18.73
CA THR A 240 34.81 -9.80 19.85
C THR A 240 35.38 -9.32 21.18
N SER A 241 34.54 -8.97 22.16
CA SER A 241 34.96 -8.84 23.57
C SER A 241 33.88 -9.39 24.51
N THR A 242 34.07 -10.64 24.88
CA THR A 242 33.42 -11.35 25.98
C THR A 242 34.13 -11.01 27.30
N ARG A 243 33.41 -10.52 28.32
CA ARG A 243 33.87 -10.48 29.72
C ARG A 243 32.65 -10.57 30.64
N ARG A 244 32.23 -11.76 31.07
CA ARG A 244 32.66 -12.52 32.25
C ARG A 244 32.60 -11.72 33.58
N THR A 245 31.52 -12.02 34.33
CA THR A 245 31.36 -12.10 35.79
C THR A 245 31.68 -10.87 36.65
N LYS A 246 30.69 -10.44 37.45
CA LYS A 246 30.83 -10.36 38.92
C LYS A 246 29.52 -10.75 39.61
N ARG A 247 29.67 -11.81 40.41
CA ARG A 247 28.75 -12.34 41.41
C ARG A 247 29.04 -11.56 42.69
N SER A 248 28.03 -11.02 43.36
CA SER A 248 28.15 -10.54 44.74
C SER A 248 26.97 -11.06 45.57
N THR A 249 27.21 -12.18 46.25
CA THR A 249 26.90 -12.35 47.68
C THR A 249 27.34 -11.09 48.43
N SER A 250 26.70 -10.53 49.46
CA SER A 250 25.91 -11.10 50.56
C SER A 250 25.49 -9.96 51.51
N MET A 251 24.49 -10.25 52.35
CA MET A 251 24.37 -9.89 53.78
C MET A 251 23.15 -9.03 54.19
N THR A 252 22.45 -9.64 55.15
CA THR A 252 21.57 -9.12 56.23
C THR A 252 20.24 -8.51 55.84
#